data_AF-A0A2P5AKT2-F1
#
_entry.id   AF-A0A2P5AKT2-F1
#
_cell.length_a   1.000
_cell.length_b   1.000
_cell.length_c   1.000
_cell.angle_alpha   90.00
_cell.angle_beta   90.00
_cell.angle_gamma   90.00
#
_symmetry.space_group_name_H-M   'P 1'
#
loop_
_entity.id
_entity.type
_entity.pdbx_description
1 polymer ?
#
loop_
_entity_poly.entity_id
_entity_poly.type
_entity_poly.pdbx_seq_one_letter_code
_entity_poly.pdbx_strand_id
1 'polypeptide(L)'
;INCIYPSDLVPFTRRPLFLVIDGDNNEAFGAINGAEKGETVAILLSPRTSYHCTNADSPHHSGSLFTAFLTAPLQAFCLLLGLTGSDVEMDTYFKAERLLSSSLNDWGLNLAALDSLHPVWAQILGDPFLRRLVLRFLFCRAVLTLHAPTFNKKEFIPKCVPSLPASLLPSTVTCQTLIMQIANIFGATDSFIFSEHFVLTENIHGYTDSMSSS
;
A
#
# COMPACT_ATOMS: atom_id res chain seq x y z
N ILE A 1 4.05 -16.50 -28.73
CA ILE A 1 3.75 -15.52 -27.65
C ILE A 1 5.00 -14.65 -27.50
N ASN A 2 4.87 -13.34 -27.70
CA ASN A 2 5.95 -12.38 -27.50
C ASN A 2 5.86 -11.87 -26.05
N CYS A 3 6.59 -12.49 -25.13
CA CYS A 3 6.70 -12.03 -23.74
C CYS A 3 7.89 -11.08 -23.60
N ILE A 4 7.76 -10.10 -22.69
CA ILE A 4 8.89 -9.32 -22.20
C ILE A 4 9.57 -10.14 -21.10
N TYR A 5 10.88 -10.34 -21.21
CA TYR A 5 11.70 -10.98 -20.19
C TYR A 5 12.48 -9.94 -19.38
N PRO A 6 12.88 -10.25 -18.13
CA PRO A 6 13.70 -9.35 -17.32
C PRO A 6 14.98 -8.88 -18.04
N SER A 7 15.62 -9.77 -18.80
CA SER A 7 16.83 -9.48 -19.59
C SER A 7 16.62 -8.41 -20.66
N ASP A 8 15.40 -8.27 -21.18
CA ASP A 8 15.07 -7.30 -22.21
C ASP A 8 15.08 -5.87 -21.65
N LEU A 9 14.89 -5.73 -20.34
CA LEU A 9 14.88 -4.44 -19.64
C LEU A 9 16.26 -4.02 -19.12
N VAL A 10 17.20 -4.97 -18.97
CA VAL A 10 18.56 -4.70 -18.46
C VAL A 10 19.28 -3.59 -19.27
N PRO A 11 19.26 -3.55 -20.62
CA PRO A 11 19.91 -2.47 -21.37
C PRO A 11 19.39 -1.05 -21.04
N PHE A 12 18.16 -0.94 -20.51
CA PHE A 12 17.54 0.33 -20.14
C PHE A 12 17.96 0.83 -18.75
N THR A 13 18.57 -0.02 -17.92
CA THR A 13 19.14 0.34 -16.61
C THR A 13 20.42 1.19 -16.69
N ARG A 14 20.83 1.61 -17.90
CA ARG A 14 21.90 2.62 -18.09
C ARG A 14 21.46 4.04 -17.67
N ARG A 15 20.16 4.23 -17.44
CA ARG A 15 19.55 5.46 -16.92
C ARG A 15 18.56 5.08 -15.82
N PRO A 16 18.15 6.05 -14.97
CA PRO A 16 17.15 5.80 -13.94
C PRO A 16 15.89 5.18 -14.54
N LEU A 17 15.49 4.04 -13.98
CA LEU A 17 14.35 3.25 -14.46
C LEU A 17 13.47 2.86 -13.27
N PHE A 18 12.17 3.13 -13.40
CA PHE A 18 11.14 2.73 -12.46
C PHE A 18 10.17 1.79 -13.16
N LEU A 19 9.94 0.62 -12.58
CA LEU A 19 9.09 -0.43 -13.14
C LEU A 19 7.92 -0.73 -12.21
N VAL A 20 6.75 -0.90 -12.81
CA VAL A 20 5.59 -1.54 -12.16
C VAL A 20 5.29 -2.81 -12.95
N ILE A 21 5.46 -3.96 -12.32
CA ILE A 21 5.21 -5.26 -12.93
C ILE A 21 3.94 -5.82 -12.29
N ASP A 22 2.84 -5.71 -13.03
CA ASP A 22 1.54 -6.26 -12.65
C ASP A 22 1.17 -7.41 -13.59
N GLY A 23 1.33 -8.64 -13.11
CA GLY A 23 1.01 -9.83 -13.88
C GLY A 23 1.59 -11.10 -13.29
N ASP A 24 1.30 -12.22 -13.97
CA ASP A 24 1.80 -13.53 -13.60
C ASP A 24 3.33 -13.59 -13.71
N ASN A 25 3.97 -14.35 -12.82
CA ASN A 25 5.41 -14.53 -12.79
C ASN A 25 6.21 -13.20 -12.63
N ASN A 26 5.61 -12.17 -12.02
CA ASN A 26 6.26 -10.87 -11.81
C ASN A 26 7.59 -10.98 -11.06
N GLU A 27 7.77 -12.00 -10.21
CA GLU A 27 8.98 -12.16 -9.41
C GLU A 27 10.25 -12.41 -10.23
N ALA A 28 10.11 -12.94 -11.44
CA ALA A 28 11.24 -13.09 -12.35
C ALA A 28 11.93 -11.74 -12.62
N PHE A 29 11.17 -10.63 -12.60
CA PHE A 29 11.72 -9.29 -12.79
C PHE A 29 12.54 -8.79 -11.60
N GLY A 30 12.44 -9.44 -10.43
CA GLY A 30 13.36 -9.21 -9.32
C GLY A 30 14.81 -9.54 -9.67
N ALA A 31 15.05 -10.41 -10.67
CA ALA A 31 16.38 -10.77 -11.13
C ALA A 31 17.13 -9.64 -11.86
N ILE A 32 16.46 -8.52 -12.18
CA ILE A 32 17.14 -7.33 -12.72
C ILE A 32 18.06 -6.71 -11.66
N ASN A 33 17.70 -6.83 -10.37
CA ASN A 33 18.53 -6.36 -9.27
C ASN A 33 19.81 -7.19 -9.15
N GLY A 34 20.95 -6.52 -9.30
CA GLY A 34 22.27 -7.12 -9.43
C GLY A 34 22.72 -7.35 -10.89
N ALA A 35 21.83 -7.21 -11.87
CA ALA A 35 22.14 -7.38 -13.30
C ALA A 35 22.24 -6.06 -14.07
N GLU A 36 22.03 -4.92 -13.40
CA GLU A 36 21.97 -3.59 -14.01
C GLU A 36 23.27 -3.18 -14.71
N LYS A 37 23.14 -2.25 -15.66
CA LYS A 37 24.22 -1.70 -16.50
C LYS A 37 24.48 -0.22 -16.25
N GLY A 38 24.28 0.24 -15.01
CA GLY A 38 24.58 1.61 -14.60
C GLY A 38 23.89 2.00 -13.31
N GLU A 39 22.60 2.28 -13.40
CA GLU A 39 21.78 2.76 -12.30
C GLU A 39 20.98 1.61 -11.68
N THR A 40 20.78 1.64 -10.36
CA THR A 40 19.87 0.71 -9.69
C THR A 40 18.45 0.91 -10.19
N VAL A 41 17.76 -0.18 -10.51
CA VAL A 41 16.34 -0.13 -10.90
C VAL A 41 15.46 -0.12 -9.65
N ALA A 42 14.37 0.64 -9.69
CA ALA A 42 13.30 0.49 -8.70
C ALA A 42 12.12 -0.25 -9.32
N ILE A 43 11.65 -1.28 -8.64
CA ILE A 43 10.60 -2.16 -9.13
C ILE A 43 9.52 -2.29 -8.06
N LEU A 44 8.26 -2.09 -8.47
CA LEU A 44 7.08 -2.50 -7.73
C LEU A 44 6.51 -3.75 -8.38
N LEU A 45 6.30 -4.79 -7.58
CA LEU A 45 5.80 -6.09 -8.01
C LEU A 45 4.41 -6.31 -7.41
N SER A 46 3.44 -6.66 -8.24
CA SER A 46 2.11 -7.05 -7.77
C SER A 46 2.18 -8.33 -6.93
N PRO A 47 1.13 -8.65 -6.13
CA PRO A 47 1.04 -9.93 -5.44
C PRO A 47 1.17 -11.12 -6.42
N ARG A 48 1.67 -12.25 -5.93
CA ARG A 48 1.78 -13.50 -6.72
C ARG A 48 0.40 -14.11 -6.96
N THR A 49 -0.55 -13.83 -6.08
CA THR A 49 -1.95 -14.26 -6.18
C THR A 49 -2.84 -13.04 -6.11
N SER A 50 -3.68 -12.87 -7.13
CA SER A 50 -4.69 -11.81 -7.13
C SER A 50 -5.79 -12.12 -6.12
N TYR A 51 -6.24 -11.10 -5.40
CA TYR A 51 -7.47 -11.21 -4.62
C TYR A 51 -8.67 -11.01 -5.55
N HIS A 52 -9.48 -12.05 -5.73
CA HIS A 52 -10.76 -11.91 -6.41
C HIS A 52 -11.84 -11.61 -5.37
N CYS A 53 -12.45 -10.43 -5.47
CA CYS A 53 -13.64 -10.11 -4.70
C CYS A 53 -14.78 -11.04 -5.18
N THR A 54 -15.43 -11.75 -4.26
CA THR A 54 -16.40 -12.81 -4.56
C THR A 54 -17.76 -12.32 -5.05
N ASN A 55 -17.94 -11.02 -5.29
CA ASN A 55 -19.18 -10.49 -5.86
C ASN A 55 -19.11 -10.55 -7.40
N ALA A 56 -19.51 -11.70 -7.94
CA ALA A 56 -19.52 -12.05 -9.36
C ALA A 56 -20.51 -11.26 -10.23
N ASP A 57 -21.27 -10.32 -9.66
CA ASP A 57 -22.42 -9.70 -10.34
C ASP A 57 -22.15 -8.30 -10.92
N SER A 58 -20.93 -7.76 -10.81
CA SER A 58 -20.57 -6.49 -11.46
C SER A 58 -19.72 -6.73 -12.73
N PRO A 59 -20.28 -6.53 -13.94
CA PRO A 59 -19.57 -6.79 -15.20
C PRO A 59 -18.49 -5.75 -15.56
N HIS A 60 -18.14 -4.84 -14.64
CA HIS A 60 -17.32 -3.65 -14.94
C HIS A 60 -15.97 -3.55 -14.22
N HIS A 61 -15.52 -4.57 -13.49
CA HIS A 61 -14.24 -4.55 -12.80
C HIS A 61 -13.20 -5.47 -13.47
N SER A 62 -12.88 -5.17 -14.73
CA SER A 62 -11.87 -5.89 -15.53
C SER A 62 -10.46 -5.30 -15.32
N GLY A 63 -10.00 -5.21 -14.07
CA GLY A 63 -8.68 -4.66 -13.73
C GLY A 63 -8.04 -5.31 -12.51
N SER A 64 -6.71 -5.35 -12.47
CA SER A 64 -5.97 -5.85 -11.30
C SER A 64 -6.18 -4.93 -10.10
N LEU A 65 -6.45 -5.53 -8.93
CA LEU A 65 -6.59 -4.80 -7.67
C LEU A 65 -5.31 -4.01 -7.34
N PHE A 66 -4.14 -4.54 -7.70
CA PHE A 66 -2.87 -3.85 -7.49
C PHE A 66 -2.80 -2.54 -8.27
N THR A 67 -3.07 -2.57 -9.58
CA THR A 67 -3.16 -1.36 -10.40
C THR A 67 -4.24 -0.40 -9.90
N ALA A 68 -5.39 -0.92 -9.44
CA ALA A 68 -6.43 -0.10 -8.84
C ALA A 68 -5.91 0.67 -7.61
N PHE A 69 -5.17 0.03 -6.70
CA PHE A 69 -4.57 0.73 -5.56
C PHE A 69 -3.58 1.82 -5.97
N LEU A 70 -2.76 1.56 -6.99
CA LEU A 70 -1.77 2.51 -7.50
C LEU A 70 -2.40 3.74 -8.17
N THR A 71 -3.64 3.63 -8.66
CA THR A 71 -4.32 4.68 -9.42
C THR A 71 -5.41 5.39 -8.61
N ALA A 72 -6.20 4.64 -7.84
CA ALA A 72 -7.31 5.10 -7.01
C ALA A 72 -7.36 4.31 -5.67
N PRO A 73 -6.47 4.61 -4.70
CA PRO A 73 -6.24 3.77 -3.52
C PRO A 73 -7.47 3.60 -2.62
N LEU A 74 -8.27 4.64 -2.42
CA LEU A 74 -9.48 4.56 -1.59
C LEU A 74 -10.57 3.74 -2.28
N GLN A 75 -10.76 3.94 -3.59
CA GLN A 75 -11.69 3.13 -4.39
C GLN A 75 -11.28 1.64 -4.36
N ALA A 76 -9.99 1.34 -4.50
CA ALA A 76 -9.49 -0.03 -4.40
C ALA A 76 -9.69 -0.64 -3.01
N PHE A 77 -9.57 0.16 -1.95
CA PHE A 77 -9.89 -0.24 -0.59
C PHE A 77 -11.38 -0.61 -0.46
N CYS A 78 -12.29 0.22 -0.96
CA CYS A 78 -13.72 -0.09 -0.97
C CYS A 78 -14.04 -1.37 -1.78
N LEU A 79 -13.42 -1.52 -2.95
CA LEU A 79 -13.57 -2.72 -3.80
C LEU A 79 -13.09 -3.99 -3.10
N LEU A 80 -11.97 -3.92 -2.37
CA LEU A 80 -11.46 -5.04 -1.57
C LEU A 80 -12.47 -5.48 -0.49
N LEU A 81 -13.13 -4.52 0.15
CA LEU A 81 -14.15 -4.76 1.18
C LEU A 81 -15.52 -5.14 0.61
N GLY A 82 -15.69 -5.15 -0.72
CA GLY A 82 -16.97 -5.42 -1.36
C GLY A 82 -17.99 -4.29 -1.24
N LEU A 83 -17.55 -3.07 -0.88
CA LEU A 83 -18.40 -1.89 -0.79
C LEU A 83 -18.65 -1.33 -2.20
N THR A 84 -19.92 -1.14 -2.55
CA THR A 84 -20.33 -0.51 -3.81
C THR A 84 -20.54 0.99 -3.65
N GLY A 85 -20.54 1.74 -4.76
CA GLY A 85 -20.71 3.20 -4.73
C GLY A 85 -22.05 3.68 -4.15
N SER A 86 -23.07 2.82 -4.11
CA SER A 86 -24.34 3.09 -3.43
C SER A 86 -24.30 2.86 -1.92
N ASP A 87 -23.34 2.07 -1.43
CA ASP A 87 -23.24 1.69 0.00
C ASP A 87 -22.54 2.77 0.83
N VAL A 88 -21.84 3.70 0.19
CA VAL A 88 -21.00 4.70 0.84
C VAL A 88 -21.54 6.10 0.61
N GLU A 89 -21.93 6.74 1.71
CA GLU A 89 -22.31 8.16 1.69
C GLU A 89 -21.13 9.05 1.24
N MET A 90 -21.42 10.05 0.41
CA MET A 90 -20.39 10.92 -0.19
C MET A 90 -19.51 11.61 0.87
N ASP A 91 -20.10 12.05 1.99
CA ASP A 91 -19.37 12.70 3.09
C ASP A 91 -18.42 11.73 3.79
N THR A 92 -18.83 10.47 3.96
CA THR A 92 -18.00 9.39 4.51
C THR A 92 -16.80 9.11 3.60
N TYR A 93 -17.04 9.02 2.30
CA TYR A 93 -15.97 8.84 1.31
C TYR A 93 -14.98 10.01 1.34
N PHE A 94 -15.47 11.25 1.32
CA PHE A 94 -14.63 12.45 1.34
C PHE A 94 -13.80 12.56 2.63
N LYS A 95 -14.39 12.18 3.77
CA LYS A 95 -13.66 12.11 5.05
C LYS A 95 -12.49 11.13 4.98
N ALA A 96 -12.72 9.92 4.45
CA ALA A 96 -11.65 8.93 4.28
C ALA A 96 -10.60 9.38 3.26
N GLU A 97 -11.00 10.03 2.17
CA GLU A 97 -10.08 10.54 1.14
C GLU A 97 -9.15 11.62 1.69
N ARG A 98 -9.69 12.54 2.51
CA ARG A 98 -8.90 13.56 3.19
C ARG A 98 -7.90 12.94 4.16
N LEU A 99 -8.34 11.98 4.99
CA LEU A 99 -7.48 11.27 5.93
C LEU A 99 -6.34 10.55 5.20
N LEU A 100 -6.68 9.76 4.18
CA LEU A 100 -5.69 9.05 3.37
C LEU A 100 -4.68 10.02 2.74
N SER A 101 -5.17 11.12 2.16
CA SER A 101 -4.31 12.12 1.52
C SER A 101 -3.35 12.79 2.50
N SER A 102 -3.81 13.17 3.69
CA SER A 102 -2.93 13.73 4.72
C SER A 102 -1.90 12.72 5.21
N SER A 103 -2.30 11.48 5.49
CA SER A 103 -1.39 10.46 6.02
C SER A 103 -0.35 10.03 4.99
N LEU A 104 -0.71 9.92 3.71
CA LEU A 104 0.27 9.66 2.65
C LEU A 104 1.27 10.81 2.49
N ASN A 105 0.82 12.06 2.66
CA ASN A 105 1.73 13.19 2.64
C ASN A 105 2.73 13.12 3.79
N ASP A 106 2.27 12.81 5.00
CA ASP A 106 3.12 12.64 6.19
C ASP A 106 4.11 11.49 6.01
N TRP A 107 3.65 10.35 5.46
CA TRP A 107 4.54 9.24 5.11
C TRP A 107 5.63 9.68 4.12
N GLY A 108 5.27 10.48 3.12
CA GLY A 108 6.22 11.02 2.16
C GLY A 108 7.23 11.98 2.77
N LEU A 109 6.82 12.81 3.73
CA LEU A 109 7.72 13.72 4.46
C LEU A 109 8.68 12.92 5.35
N ASN A 110 8.17 11.95 6.11
CA ASN A 110 8.98 11.07 6.94
C ASN A 110 9.99 10.28 6.10
N LEU A 111 9.55 9.75 4.95
CA LEU A 111 10.41 9.05 4.01
C LEU A 111 11.56 9.90 3.49
N ALA A 112 11.28 11.16 3.13
CA ALA A 112 12.28 12.08 2.63
C ALA A 112 13.33 12.45 3.70
N ALA A 113 12.99 12.30 4.98
CA ALA A 113 13.89 12.57 6.10
C ALA A 113 14.71 11.33 6.54
N LEU A 114 14.52 10.16 5.94
CA LEU A 114 15.26 8.94 6.31
C LEU A 114 16.64 8.89 5.65
N ASP A 115 17.69 8.93 6.47
CA ASP A 115 19.08 8.75 6.02
C ASP A 115 19.39 7.32 5.53
N SER A 116 18.57 6.34 5.93
CA SER A 116 18.74 4.91 5.59
C SER A 116 18.05 4.51 4.28
N LEU A 117 17.45 5.45 3.57
CA LEU A 117 16.73 5.17 2.34
C LEU A 117 17.71 4.89 1.19
N HIS A 118 17.47 3.82 0.43
CA HIS A 118 18.29 3.53 -0.75
C HIS A 118 18.28 4.71 -1.74
N PRO A 119 19.42 5.11 -2.33
CA PRO A 119 19.50 6.30 -3.20
C PRO A 119 18.46 6.34 -4.33
N VAL A 120 18.17 5.18 -4.95
CA VAL A 120 17.13 5.07 -5.98
C VAL A 120 15.76 5.55 -5.47
N TRP A 121 15.37 5.19 -4.24
CA TRP A 121 14.11 5.61 -3.65
C TRP A 121 14.13 7.09 -3.31
N ALA A 122 15.26 7.64 -2.84
CA ALA A 122 15.40 9.08 -2.59
C ALA A 122 15.21 9.88 -3.89
N GLN A 123 15.80 9.42 -5.00
CA GLN A 123 15.62 10.03 -6.32
C GLN A 123 14.15 9.96 -6.78
N ILE A 124 13.51 8.81 -6.64
CA ILE A 124 12.11 8.58 -7.04
C ILE A 124 11.14 9.44 -6.23
N LEU A 125 11.38 9.58 -4.93
CA LEU A 125 10.55 10.42 -4.07
C LEU A 125 10.72 11.92 -4.36
N GLY A 126 11.79 12.31 -5.05
CA GLY A 126 11.97 13.67 -5.58
C GLY A 126 11.01 13.99 -6.74
N ASP A 127 10.51 12.98 -7.46
CA ASP A 127 9.52 13.17 -8.53
C ASP A 127 8.09 13.12 -7.95
N PRO A 128 7.24 14.15 -8.14
CA PRO A 128 5.89 14.18 -7.55
C PRO A 128 4.96 13.05 -8.01
N PHE A 129 5.10 12.60 -9.25
CA PHE A 129 4.26 11.55 -9.82
C PHE A 129 4.69 10.18 -9.28
N LEU A 130 5.98 9.87 -9.33
CA LEU A 130 6.50 8.60 -8.81
C LEU A 130 6.40 8.54 -7.28
N ARG A 131 6.61 9.66 -6.57
CA ARG A 131 6.36 9.74 -5.13
C ARG A 131 4.93 9.33 -4.79
N ARG A 132 3.94 9.86 -5.51
CA ARG A 132 2.52 9.49 -5.33
C ARG A 132 2.32 7.99 -5.54
N LEU A 133 2.96 7.43 -6.56
CA LEU A 133 2.85 6.01 -6.90
C LEU A 133 3.44 5.10 -5.80
N VAL A 134 4.62 5.45 -5.26
CA VAL A 134 5.27 4.73 -4.15
C VAL A 134 4.43 4.82 -2.86
N LEU A 135 3.86 5.98 -2.55
CA LEU A 135 3.02 6.15 -1.37
C LEU A 135 1.72 5.33 -1.46
N ARG A 136 1.10 5.28 -2.65
CA ARG A 136 -0.05 4.41 -2.91
C ARG A 136 0.31 2.93 -2.86
N PHE A 137 1.50 2.55 -3.32
CA PHE A 137 2.03 1.20 -3.15
C PHE A 137 2.20 0.82 -1.67
N LEU A 138 2.73 1.73 -0.84
CA LEU A 138 2.87 1.50 0.60
C LEU A 138 1.51 1.27 1.27
N PHE A 139 0.50 2.06 0.90
CA PHE A 139 -0.86 1.86 1.36
C PHE A 139 -1.43 0.51 0.91
N CYS A 140 -1.31 0.17 -0.38
CA CYS A 140 -1.68 -1.13 -0.93
C CYS A 140 -1.08 -2.29 -0.13
N ARG A 141 0.24 -2.22 0.11
CA ARG A 141 0.98 -3.24 0.85
C ARG A 141 0.48 -3.34 2.29
N ALA A 142 0.21 -2.22 2.96
CA ALA A 142 -0.30 -2.21 4.32
C ALA A 142 -1.70 -2.84 4.40
N VAL A 143 -2.61 -2.42 3.53
CA VAL A 143 -3.98 -2.95 3.43
C VAL A 143 -3.96 -4.46 3.21
N LEU A 144 -3.27 -4.95 2.18
CA LEU A 144 -3.24 -6.38 1.85
C LEU A 144 -2.55 -7.24 2.91
N THR A 145 -1.61 -6.67 3.66
CA THR A 145 -0.94 -7.38 4.77
C THR A 145 -1.84 -7.56 5.97
N LEU A 146 -2.63 -6.54 6.31
CA LEU A 146 -3.49 -6.54 7.50
C LEU A 146 -4.87 -7.15 7.22
N HIS A 147 -5.28 -7.25 5.96
CA HIS A 147 -6.59 -7.79 5.57
C HIS A 147 -6.76 -9.25 6.01
N ALA A 148 -7.80 -9.55 6.79
CA ALA A 148 -7.96 -10.81 7.49
C ALA A 148 -7.93 -12.06 6.56
N PRO A 149 -8.61 -12.07 5.39
CA PRO A 149 -8.53 -13.17 4.44
C PRO A 149 -7.12 -13.49 3.91
N THR A 150 -6.23 -12.50 3.86
CA THR A 150 -4.87 -12.59 3.32
C THR A 150 -3.79 -12.49 4.40
N PHE A 151 -4.17 -12.38 5.67
CA PHE A 151 -3.25 -12.23 6.77
C PHE A 151 -2.27 -13.41 6.87
N ASN A 152 -0.99 -13.10 7.08
CA ASN A 152 0.13 -14.06 7.08
C ASN A 152 0.35 -14.84 5.77
N LYS A 153 -0.32 -14.50 4.66
CA LYS A 153 -0.15 -15.15 3.35
C LYS A 153 0.70 -14.29 2.41
N LYS A 154 1.98 -14.63 2.29
CA LYS A 154 2.99 -13.84 1.56
C LYS A 154 2.68 -13.68 0.07
N GLU A 155 1.94 -14.61 -0.52
CA GLU A 155 1.54 -14.61 -1.92
C GLU A 155 0.58 -13.47 -2.28
N PHE A 156 -0.14 -12.91 -1.31
CA PHE A 156 -1.03 -11.76 -1.49
C PHE A 156 -0.36 -10.41 -1.23
N ILE A 157 0.93 -10.39 -0.88
CA ILE A 157 1.64 -9.17 -0.48
C ILE A 157 2.47 -8.65 -1.64
N PRO A 158 2.23 -7.40 -2.09
CA PRO A 158 3.05 -6.79 -3.14
C PRO A 158 4.45 -6.49 -2.60
N LYS A 159 5.44 -6.59 -3.48
CA LYS A 159 6.87 -6.46 -3.14
C LYS A 159 7.50 -5.30 -3.88
N CYS A 160 8.64 -4.84 -3.40
CA CYS A 160 9.44 -3.83 -4.09
C CYS A 160 10.92 -4.21 -4.05
N VAL A 161 11.65 -3.73 -5.05
CA VAL A 161 13.10 -3.91 -5.18
C VAL A 161 13.72 -2.55 -5.52
N PRO A 162 14.74 -2.07 -4.78
CA PRO A 162 15.26 -2.60 -3.52
C PRO A 162 14.22 -2.59 -2.39
N SER A 163 14.44 -3.35 -1.32
CA SER A 163 13.54 -3.34 -0.16
C SER A 163 13.47 -1.95 0.48
N LEU A 164 12.26 -1.52 0.86
CA LEU A 164 12.07 -0.29 1.64
C LEU A 164 12.48 -0.50 3.11
N PRO A 165 12.84 0.59 3.85
CA PRO A 165 13.26 0.51 5.25
C PRO A 165 12.20 -0.14 6.17
N ALA A 166 12.67 -0.73 7.28
CA ALA A 166 11.82 -1.42 8.26
C ALA A 166 10.76 -0.50 8.92
N SER A 167 11.02 0.82 8.97
CA SER A 167 10.10 1.84 9.47
C SER A 167 8.81 1.96 8.64
N LEU A 168 8.74 1.33 7.47
CA LEU A 168 7.58 1.28 6.58
C LEU A 168 7.01 -0.13 6.41
N LEU A 169 7.34 -1.02 7.34
CA LEU A 169 6.68 -2.31 7.38
C LEU A 169 5.18 -2.09 7.69
N PRO A 170 4.29 -2.87 7.06
CA PRO A 170 2.86 -2.87 7.37
C PRO A 170 2.54 -3.06 8.87
N SER A 171 3.44 -3.72 9.60
CA SER A 171 3.31 -3.98 11.04
C SER A 171 3.67 -2.79 11.93
N THR A 172 4.12 -1.66 11.37
CA THR A 172 4.40 -0.47 12.20
C THR A 172 3.10 0.17 12.69
N VAL A 173 3.17 0.85 13.85
CA VAL A 173 2.02 1.56 14.43
C VAL A 173 1.45 2.56 13.44
N THR A 174 2.29 3.35 12.77
CA THR A 174 1.86 4.36 11.79
C THR A 174 1.03 3.75 10.65
N CYS A 175 1.44 2.59 10.12
CA CYS A 175 0.66 1.91 9.07
C CYS A 175 -0.65 1.36 9.63
N GLN A 176 -0.62 0.68 10.77
CA GLN A 176 -1.80 0.10 11.40
C GLN A 176 -2.84 1.16 11.78
N THR A 177 -2.41 2.30 12.34
CA THR A 177 -3.31 3.42 12.70
C THR A 177 -4.09 3.91 11.50
N LEU A 178 -3.42 4.13 10.36
CA LEU A 178 -4.09 4.61 9.15
C LEU A 178 -5.13 3.60 8.65
N ILE A 179 -4.76 2.30 8.59
CA ILE A 179 -5.69 1.27 8.12
C ILE A 179 -6.88 1.15 9.07
N MET A 180 -6.65 1.17 10.39
CA MET A 180 -7.72 1.15 11.39
C MET A 180 -8.66 2.35 11.25
N GLN A 181 -8.12 3.56 11.16
CA GLN A 181 -8.94 4.77 11.05
C GLN A 181 -9.78 4.79 9.77
N ILE A 182 -9.21 4.38 8.63
CA ILE A 182 -9.95 4.27 7.37
C ILE A 182 -11.02 3.17 7.48
N ALA A 183 -10.67 1.98 7.98
CA ALA A 183 -11.62 0.88 8.18
C ALA A 183 -12.78 1.29 9.11
N ASN A 184 -12.51 2.04 10.18
CA ASN A 184 -13.52 2.56 11.09
C ASN A 184 -14.46 3.56 10.42
N ILE A 185 -13.97 4.41 9.52
CA ILE A 185 -14.84 5.31 8.73
C ILE A 185 -15.86 4.51 7.90
N PHE A 186 -15.49 3.33 7.42
CA PHE A 186 -16.37 2.44 6.66
C PHE A 186 -17.05 1.36 7.51
N GLY A 187 -16.90 1.36 8.84
CA GLY A 187 -17.45 0.31 9.71
C GLY A 187 -16.92 -1.10 9.42
N ALA A 188 -15.70 -1.22 8.89
CA ALA A 188 -15.10 -2.46 8.39
C ALA A 188 -13.84 -2.88 9.17
N THR A 189 -13.68 -2.46 10.42
CA THR A 189 -12.51 -2.78 11.26
C THR A 189 -12.30 -4.29 11.41
N ASP A 190 -13.39 -5.05 11.47
CA ASP A 190 -13.38 -6.52 11.62
C ASP A 190 -12.83 -7.25 10.39
N SER A 191 -12.64 -6.55 9.27
CA SER A 191 -12.00 -7.09 8.06
C SER A 191 -10.47 -7.07 8.13
N PHE A 192 -9.89 -6.55 9.22
CA PHE A 192 -8.45 -6.38 9.39
C PHE A 192 -7.95 -6.95 10.72
N ILE A 193 -6.72 -7.44 10.72
CA ILE A 193 -6.02 -7.98 11.89
C ILE A 193 -4.88 -7.03 12.24
N PHE A 194 -4.91 -6.51 13.47
CA PHE A 194 -3.94 -5.57 14.02
C PHE A 194 -3.14 -6.24 15.15
N SER A 195 -1.89 -5.81 15.37
CA SER A 195 -1.02 -6.37 16.41
C SER A 195 -1.42 -5.90 17.81
N GLU A 196 -1.26 -6.75 18.84
CA GLU A 196 -1.68 -6.47 20.22
C GLU A 196 -1.11 -5.18 20.84
N HIS A 197 0.12 -4.78 20.48
CA HIS A 197 0.72 -3.51 20.93
C HIS A 197 -0.03 -2.26 20.47
N PHE A 198 -0.90 -2.37 19.47
CA PHE A 198 -1.74 -1.28 18.96
C PHE A 198 -2.90 -0.94 19.90
N VAL A 199 -3.51 -1.96 20.52
CA VAL A 199 -4.75 -1.85 21.32
C VAL A 199 -4.57 -0.97 22.57
N LEU A 200 -3.33 -0.79 23.03
CA LEU A 200 -3.02 -0.03 24.24
C LEU A 200 -3.13 1.51 24.09
N THR A 201 -3.25 2.03 22.86
CA THR A 201 -3.23 3.50 22.63
C THR A 201 -4.63 4.13 22.64
N GLU A 202 -5.70 3.35 22.47
CA GLU A 202 -7.08 3.86 22.53
C GLU A 202 -7.60 4.03 23.97
N ASN A 203 -7.04 3.33 24.96
CA ASN A 203 -7.53 3.33 26.34
C ASN A 203 -7.05 4.50 27.22
N ILE A 204 -6.21 5.42 26.70
CA ILE A 204 -5.64 6.51 27.52
C ILE A 204 -6.52 7.79 27.54
N HIS A 205 -7.56 7.90 26.70
CA HIS A 205 -8.43 9.09 26.67
C HIS A 205 -9.76 8.95 27.43
N GLY A 206 -9.93 7.89 28.24
CA GLY A 206 -11.23 7.55 28.85
C GLY A 206 -11.41 7.79 30.35
N TYR A 207 -10.39 8.18 31.12
CA TYR A 207 -10.51 8.27 32.59
C TYR A 207 -9.66 9.38 33.22
N THR A 208 -10.20 10.60 33.26
CA THR A 208 -9.95 11.72 34.20
C THR A 208 -10.89 12.85 33.74
N ASP A 209 -11.87 13.38 34.45
CA ASP A 209 -12.14 13.48 35.88
C ASP A 209 -13.65 13.45 36.13
N SER A 210 -14.07 12.58 37.03
CA SER A 210 -15.31 12.76 37.79
C SER A 210 -14.99 12.45 39.25
N MET A 211 -14.54 13.47 40.00
CA MET A 211 -14.72 13.55 41.45
C MET A 211 -14.16 14.88 41.97
N SER A 212 -15.07 15.80 42.30
CA SER A 212 -14.99 16.56 43.55
C SER A 212 -16.27 17.37 43.72
N SER A 213 -17.25 16.75 44.38
CA SER A 213 -18.28 17.48 45.12
C SER A 213 -17.73 17.81 46.51
N SER A 214 -17.73 19.08 46.87
CA SER A 214 -17.90 19.60 48.24
C SER A 214 -18.29 21.07 48.13
#